data_AF-A0A7V4HES0-F1
#
_entry.id   AF-A0A7V4HES0-F1
#
_cell.length_a   1.000
_cell.length_b   1.000
_cell.length_c   1.000
_cell.angle_alpha   90.00
_cell.angle_beta   90.00
_cell.angle_gamma   90.00
#
_symmetry.space_group_name_H-M   'P 1'
#
loop_
_entity.id
_entity.type
_entity.pdbx_description
1 polymer ?
#
loop_
_entity_poly.entity_id
_entity_poly.type
_entity_poly.pdbx_seq_one_letter_code
_entity_poly.pdbx_strand_id
1 'polypeptide(L)'
;MEGSQTTGQQQAAPSAPASRFDGRFAPRFLIWWTGRDRNLIQPHTFEKILDRFAAYGHYAMPAAAVLALFFYVITAVKVSDSSFLIRGIGAVIAIAIAQFLADRFCSATRSFVEASPCRLSCGPFLEAFAVLAEVLAVVVLIGSFAGAEGSQRIARGCAGLAAAFFLFLYARCALHPSLASTDVRDGNTAGEEALGVASFLIKAASRLAPVGFGLGAIAGCIAILVGLFPLIDTGVHELGESGVYLALGSGMLPLASYLTLAFTHLGVELARAILDTPRRISDLGRSAEKKG
;
A
#
# COMPACT_ATOMS: atom_id res chain seq x y z
N MET A 1 47.09 -28.22 -10.05
CA MET A 1 45.72 -28.61 -10.44
C MET A 1 44.81 -27.45 -10.08
N GLU A 2 44.77 -26.44 -10.93
CA GLU A 2 43.95 -25.25 -10.78
C GLU A 2 42.70 -25.42 -11.65
N GLY A 3 41.55 -25.59 -11.01
CA GLY A 3 40.26 -25.72 -11.66
C GLY A 3 39.70 -24.35 -12.01
N SER A 4 39.91 -23.94 -13.27
CA SER A 4 39.34 -22.74 -13.87
C SER A 4 37.80 -22.86 -13.91
N GLN A 5 37.11 -22.16 -13.00
CA GLN A 5 35.66 -21.99 -13.05
C GLN A 5 35.31 -20.89 -14.06
N THR A 6 34.87 -21.31 -15.25
CA THR A 6 34.27 -20.44 -16.26
C THR A 6 32.94 -19.90 -15.76
N THR A 7 32.95 -18.65 -15.30
CA THR A 7 31.75 -17.86 -15.01
C THR A 7 30.97 -17.63 -16.30
N GLY A 8 29.92 -18.41 -16.52
CA GLY A 8 28.97 -18.19 -17.61
C GLY A 8 28.25 -16.87 -17.38
N GLN A 9 28.67 -15.81 -18.08
CA GLN A 9 27.89 -14.59 -18.23
C GLN A 9 26.57 -14.97 -18.92
N GLN A 10 25.51 -15.07 -18.13
CA GLN A 10 24.15 -15.25 -18.61
C GLN A 10 23.73 -13.93 -19.28
N GLN A 11 23.96 -13.86 -20.58
CA GLN A 11 23.63 -12.75 -21.45
C GLN A 11 22.12 -12.50 -21.33
N ALA A 12 21.75 -11.40 -20.66
CA ALA A 12 20.35 -10.99 -20.51
C ALA A 12 19.74 -10.85 -21.91
N ALA A 13 18.73 -11.67 -22.20
CA ALA A 13 18.03 -11.64 -23.48
C ALA A 13 17.52 -10.22 -23.75
N PRO A 14 17.65 -9.71 -24.99
CA PRO A 14 17.13 -8.39 -25.35
C PRO A 14 15.65 -8.32 -24.99
N SER A 15 15.31 -7.38 -24.10
CA SER A 15 13.93 -7.12 -23.68
C SER A 15 13.06 -6.95 -24.92
N ALA A 16 12.06 -7.81 -25.08
CA ALA A 16 11.15 -7.79 -26.21
C ALA A 16 10.60 -6.36 -26.41
N PRO A 17 10.53 -5.85 -27.65
CA PRO A 17 9.98 -4.53 -27.91
C PRO A 17 8.53 -4.51 -27.43
N ALA A 18 8.25 -3.69 -26.42
CA ALA A 18 6.90 -3.46 -25.91
C ALA A 18 5.96 -3.26 -27.10
N SER A 19 4.95 -4.12 -27.19
CA SER A 19 3.95 -4.08 -28.25
C SER A 19 3.35 -2.67 -28.29
N ARG A 20 3.71 -1.90 -29.32
CA ARG A 20 3.16 -0.56 -29.56
C ARG A 20 1.69 -0.74 -29.85
N PHE A 21 0.85 -0.49 -28.86
CA PHE A 21 -0.57 -0.27 -29.03
C PHE A 21 -0.74 0.80 -30.14
N ASP A 22 -1.37 0.44 -31.27
CA ASP A 22 -1.61 1.37 -32.39
C ASP A 22 -2.69 2.36 -31.93
N GLY A 23 -2.26 3.39 -31.18
CA GLY A 23 -3.04 4.32 -30.39
C GLY A 23 -3.91 5.28 -31.17
N ARG A 24 -4.59 4.83 -32.22
CA ARG A 24 -5.44 5.67 -33.08
C ARG A 24 -6.70 6.19 -32.37
N PHE A 25 -7.09 5.57 -31.25
CA PHE A 25 -8.28 5.97 -30.46
C PHE A 25 -8.00 6.40 -29.02
N ALA A 26 -6.81 6.12 -28.48
CA ALA A 26 -6.44 6.68 -27.18
C ALA A 26 -6.14 8.17 -27.38
N PRO A 27 -6.70 9.08 -26.56
CA PRO A 27 -6.36 10.49 -26.67
C PRO A 27 -4.85 10.61 -26.47
N ARG A 28 -4.13 11.10 -27.48
CA ARG A 28 -2.65 11.20 -27.51
C ARG A 28 -2.09 11.88 -26.24
N PHE A 29 -2.91 12.73 -25.62
CA PHE A 29 -2.66 13.32 -24.32
C PHE A 29 -2.42 12.30 -23.19
N LEU A 30 -3.22 11.24 -23.06
CA LEU A 30 -3.05 10.23 -21.99
C LEU A 30 -1.77 9.43 -22.16
N ILE A 31 -1.43 9.03 -23.38
CA ILE A 31 -0.17 8.32 -23.67
C ILE A 31 1.03 9.23 -23.38
N TRP A 32 0.94 10.50 -23.78
CA TRP A 32 1.98 11.48 -23.45
C TRP A 32 2.10 11.70 -21.94
N TRP A 33 0.97 11.77 -21.24
CA TRP A 33 0.90 11.94 -19.80
C TRP A 33 1.57 10.77 -19.08
N THR A 34 1.13 9.54 -19.30
CA THR A 34 1.72 8.33 -18.67
C THR A 34 3.20 8.15 -19.03
N GLY A 35 3.58 8.49 -20.27
CA GLY A 35 4.97 8.45 -20.73
C GLY A 35 5.89 9.45 -20.02
N ARG A 36 5.42 10.68 -19.81
CA ARG A 36 6.13 11.69 -19.00
C ARG A 36 6.27 11.22 -17.55
N ASP A 37 5.19 10.66 -17.04
CA ASP A 37 5.02 10.25 -15.67
C ASP A 37 5.92 9.06 -15.27
N ARG A 38 6.15 8.12 -16.18
CA ARG A 38 7.09 7.00 -15.96
C ARG A 38 8.50 7.48 -15.58
N ASN A 39 8.92 8.66 -16.03
CA ASN A 39 10.25 9.21 -15.77
C ASN A 39 10.33 10.06 -14.48
N LEU A 40 9.21 10.46 -13.89
CA LEU A 40 9.20 11.35 -12.71
C LEU A 40 9.69 10.66 -11.44
N ILE A 41 9.27 9.41 -11.23
CA ILE A 41 9.65 8.62 -10.04
C ILE A 41 10.29 7.33 -10.51
N GLN A 42 11.63 7.31 -10.43
CA GLN A 42 12.39 6.08 -10.64
C GLN A 42 12.24 5.13 -9.45
N PRO A 43 12.40 3.80 -9.65
CA PRO A 43 12.26 2.82 -8.58
C PRO A 43 13.08 3.12 -7.33
N HIS A 44 14.31 3.60 -7.49
CA HIS A 44 15.17 3.96 -6.36
C HIS A 44 14.62 5.15 -5.54
N THR A 45 13.95 6.11 -6.19
CA THR A 45 13.31 7.25 -5.51
C THR A 45 12.07 6.79 -4.77
N PHE A 46 11.31 5.87 -5.37
CA PHE A 46 10.14 5.27 -4.74
C PHE A 46 10.50 4.57 -3.43
N GLU A 47 11.55 3.73 -3.43
CA GLU A 47 12.04 3.08 -2.20
C GLU A 47 12.43 4.09 -1.12
N LYS A 48 13.16 5.15 -1.49
CA LYS A 48 13.52 6.23 -0.55
C LYS A 48 12.29 6.93 0.03
N ILE A 49 11.22 7.08 -0.74
CA ILE A 49 9.95 7.65 -0.25
C ILE A 49 9.33 6.71 0.78
N LEU A 50 9.23 5.41 0.48
CA LEU A 50 8.69 4.41 1.42
C LEU A 50 9.47 4.38 2.74
N ASP A 51 10.80 4.33 2.66
CA ASP A 51 11.69 4.27 3.83
C ASP A 51 11.55 5.54 4.69
N ARG A 52 11.42 6.72 4.06
CA ARG A 52 11.19 7.98 4.79
C ARG A 52 9.85 8.01 5.51
N PHE A 53 8.78 7.56 4.87
CA PHE A 53 7.47 7.51 5.52
C PHE A 53 7.44 6.49 6.66
N ALA A 54 8.10 5.34 6.51
CA ALA A 54 8.29 4.40 7.62
C ALA A 54 8.99 5.08 8.79
N ALA A 55 10.12 5.76 8.53
CA ALA A 55 10.87 6.49 9.55
C ALA A 55 10.03 7.56 10.24
N TYR A 56 9.27 8.37 9.48
CA TYR A 56 8.38 9.36 10.05
C TYR A 56 7.29 8.74 10.93
N GLY A 57 6.73 7.60 10.52
CA GLY A 57 5.79 6.86 11.36
C GLY A 57 6.44 6.40 12.68
N HIS A 58 7.67 5.90 12.64
CA HIS A 58 8.41 5.49 13.85
C HIS A 58 8.71 6.65 14.80
N TYR A 59 8.94 7.86 14.28
CA TYR A 59 9.09 9.06 15.13
C TYR A 59 7.76 9.61 15.61
N ALA A 60 6.70 9.52 14.80
CA ALA A 60 5.38 10.04 15.14
C ALA A 60 4.67 9.19 16.20
N MET A 61 4.84 7.87 16.22
CA MET A 61 4.13 7.00 17.16
C MET A 61 4.47 7.27 18.64
N PRO A 62 5.74 7.41 19.06
CA PRO A 62 6.06 7.82 20.43
C PRO A 62 5.50 9.20 20.77
N ALA A 63 5.55 10.15 19.82
CA ALA A 63 4.97 11.47 20.01
C ALA A 63 3.44 11.37 20.20
N ALA A 64 2.75 10.56 19.40
CA ALA A 64 1.33 10.28 19.54
C ALA A 64 0.99 9.68 20.91
N ALA A 65 1.81 8.75 21.43
CA ALA A 65 1.60 8.16 22.76
C ALA A 65 1.67 9.22 23.87
N VAL A 66 2.69 10.08 23.84
CA VAL A 66 2.84 11.18 24.80
C VAL A 66 1.68 12.16 24.69
N LEU A 67 1.33 12.56 23.46
CA LEU A 67 0.20 13.47 23.20
C LEU A 67 -1.14 12.87 23.64
N ALA A 68 -1.38 11.58 23.38
CA ALA A 68 -2.59 10.89 23.81
C ALA A 68 -2.71 10.85 25.34
N LEU A 69 -1.61 10.61 26.06
CA LEU A 69 -1.61 10.64 27.51
C LEU A 69 -1.99 12.02 28.05
N PHE A 70 -1.33 13.08 27.56
CA PHE A 70 -1.67 14.46 27.95
C PHE A 70 -3.11 14.81 27.62
N PHE A 71 -3.57 14.44 26.41
CA PHE A 71 -4.93 14.65 25.97
C PHE A 71 -5.93 14.02 26.95
N TYR A 72 -5.79 12.74 27.26
CA TYR A 72 -6.71 12.04 28.15
C TYR A 72 -6.65 12.49 29.61
N VAL A 73 -5.49 12.95 30.11
CA VAL A 73 -5.39 13.57 31.43
C VAL A 73 -6.18 14.88 31.49
N ILE A 74 -6.05 15.73 30.47
CA ILE A 74 -6.81 16.99 30.38
C ILE A 74 -8.30 16.68 30.25
N THR A 75 -8.68 15.68 29.43
CA THR A 75 -10.08 15.25 29.28
C THR A 75 -10.67 14.76 30.60
N ALA A 76 -9.93 13.96 31.37
CA ALA A 76 -10.40 13.47 32.67
C ALA A 76 -10.74 14.63 33.63
N VAL A 77 -9.89 15.67 33.67
CA VAL A 77 -10.13 16.86 34.51
C VAL A 77 -11.30 17.68 33.97
N LYS A 78 -11.35 17.91 32.64
CA LYS A 78 -12.37 18.75 32.01
C LYS A 78 -13.77 18.14 32.06
N VAL A 79 -13.87 16.82 31.89
CA VAL A 79 -15.14 16.09 31.88
C VAL A 79 -15.51 15.56 33.28
N SER A 80 -14.61 15.68 34.26
CA SER A 80 -14.77 15.13 35.62
C SER A 80 -15.04 13.61 35.63
N ASP A 81 -14.47 12.88 34.68
CA ASP A 81 -14.57 11.42 34.58
C ASP A 81 -13.18 10.77 34.60
N SER A 82 -12.89 10.04 35.67
CA SER A 82 -11.64 9.31 35.87
C SER A 82 -11.41 8.17 34.86
N SER A 83 -12.45 7.70 34.16
CA SER A 83 -12.33 6.64 33.16
C SER A 83 -11.37 7.02 32.02
N PHE A 84 -11.25 8.32 31.71
CA PHE A 84 -10.32 8.83 30.71
C PHE A 84 -8.85 8.62 31.10
N LEU A 85 -8.50 8.59 32.38
CA LEU A 85 -7.12 8.27 32.80
C LEU A 85 -6.75 6.83 32.41
N ILE A 86 -7.67 5.89 32.64
CA ILE A 86 -7.49 4.49 32.25
C ILE A 86 -7.39 4.39 30.72
N ARG A 87 -8.22 5.12 29.97
CA ARG A 87 -8.12 5.20 28.51
C ARG A 87 -6.79 5.77 28.04
N GLY A 88 -6.25 6.79 28.71
CA GLY A 88 -4.94 7.36 28.40
C GLY A 88 -3.80 6.36 28.56
N ILE A 89 -3.78 5.63 29.68
CA ILE A 89 -2.79 4.56 29.90
C ILE A 89 -2.96 3.45 28.85
N GLY A 90 -4.20 3.03 28.59
CA GLY A 90 -4.53 2.04 27.57
C GLY A 90 -4.07 2.46 26.18
N ALA A 91 -4.27 3.72 25.80
CA ALA A 91 -3.85 4.28 24.53
C ALA A 91 -2.32 4.27 24.37
N VAL A 92 -1.55 4.63 25.40
CA VAL A 92 -0.09 4.57 25.37
C VAL A 92 0.40 3.14 25.13
N ILE A 93 -0.15 2.17 25.86
CA ILE A 93 0.19 0.74 25.71
C ILE A 93 -0.17 0.27 24.29
N ALA A 94 -1.37 0.59 23.82
CA ALA A 94 -1.84 0.20 22.49
C ALA A 94 -0.98 0.82 21.37
N ILE A 95 -0.59 2.10 21.49
CA ILE A 95 0.29 2.77 20.53
C ILE A 95 1.69 2.13 20.54
N ALA A 96 2.22 1.77 21.70
CA ALA A 96 3.51 1.08 21.80
C ALA A 96 3.48 -0.30 21.12
N ILE A 97 2.42 -1.09 21.34
CA ILE A 97 2.19 -2.36 20.64
C ILE A 97 2.09 -2.12 19.13
N ALA A 98 1.34 -1.10 18.72
CA ALA A 98 1.18 -0.77 17.31
C ALA A 98 2.48 -0.36 16.63
N GLN A 99 3.31 0.43 17.30
CA GLN A 99 4.64 0.78 16.83
C GLN A 99 5.54 -0.45 16.66
N PHE A 100 5.51 -1.37 17.64
CA PHE A 100 6.28 -2.62 17.56
C PHE A 100 5.83 -3.47 16.37
N LEU A 101 4.51 -3.60 16.16
CA LEU A 101 3.97 -4.34 15.03
C LEU A 101 4.31 -3.66 13.70
N ALA A 102 4.22 -2.34 13.61
CA ALA A 102 4.58 -1.59 12.41
C ALA A 102 6.04 -1.83 12.00
N ASP A 103 6.98 -1.81 12.95
CA ASP A 103 8.41 -2.06 12.70
C ASP A 103 8.66 -3.45 12.11
N ARG A 104 8.06 -4.48 12.73
CA ARG A 104 8.22 -5.88 12.28
C ARG A 104 7.53 -6.14 10.95
N PHE A 105 6.33 -5.61 10.74
CA PHE A 105 5.53 -5.94 9.57
C PHE A 105 5.80 -5.07 8.35
N CYS A 106 6.37 -3.86 8.49
CA CYS A 106 6.86 -3.08 7.35
C CYS A 106 7.95 -3.84 6.58
N SER A 107 8.93 -4.39 7.30
CA SER A 107 10.02 -5.18 6.72
C SER A 107 9.52 -6.54 6.22
N ALA A 108 8.70 -7.25 6.99
CA ALA A 108 8.14 -8.54 6.59
C ALA A 108 7.28 -8.44 5.31
N THR A 109 6.45 -7.39 5.19
CA THR A 109 5.62 -7.14 4.01
C THR A 109 6.48 -6.93 2.76
N ARG A 110 7.55 -6.13 2.87
CA ARG A 110 8.50 -5.93 1.78
C ARG A 110 9.13 -7.25 1.33
N SER A 111 9.69 -8.01 2.27
CA SER A 111 10.31 -9.31 1.99
C SER A 111 9.31 -10.29 1.37
N PHE A 112 8.05 -10.29 1.83
CA PHE A 112 7.01 -11.16 1.27
C PHE A 112 6.70 -10.81 -0.19
N VAL A 113 6.55 -9.52 -0.50
CA VAL A 113 6.31 -9.05 -1.87
C VAL A 113 7.50 -9.42 -2.77
N GLU A 114 8.73 -9.21 -2.32
CA GLU A 114 9.96 -9.54 -3.05
C GLU A 114 10.13 -11.06 -3.28
N ALA A 115 9.80 -11.89 -2.28
CA ALA A 115 9.90 -13.34 -2.37
C ALA A 115 8.81 -14.00 -3.24
N SER A 116 7.77 -13.25 -3.58
CA SER A 116 6.58 -13.76 -4.25
C SER A 116 6.44 -13.15 -5.64
N PRO A 117 7.17 -13.58 -6.67
CA PRO A 117 7.01 -13.04 -8.02
C PRO A 117 5.63 -13.39 -8.59
N CYS A 118 4.98 -12.46 -9.30
CA CYS A 118 3.82 -12.77 -10.14
C CYS A 118 4.02 -12.33 -11.58
N ARG A 119 3.22 -12.92 -12.48
CA ARG A 119 3.28 -12.67 -13.92
C ARG A 119 1.97 -12.09 -14.38
N LEU A 120 2.06 -11.13 -15.28
CA LEU A 120 0.95 -10.54 -16.02
C LEU A 120 1.28 -10.54 -17.50
N SER A 121 0.30 -10.69 -18.37
CA SER A 121 0.49 -10.58 -19.82
C SER A 121 -0.07 -9.26 -20.37
N CYS A 122 -1.06 -8.68 -19.69
CA CYS A 122 -1.72 -7.46 -20.14
C CYS A 122 -1.00 -6.19 -19.62
N GLY A 123 0.03 -5.76 -20.33
CA GLY A 123 0.62 -4.43 -20.15
C GLY A 123 -0.40 -3.27 -20.22
N PRO A 124 -1.33 -3.25 -21.19
CA PRO A 124 -2.35 -2.19 -21.29
C PRO A 124 -3.25 -2.06 -20.05
N PHE A 125 -3.51 -3.15 -19.33
CA PHE A 125 -4.28 -3.10 -18.08
C PHE A 125 -3.57 -2.23 -17.04
N LEU A 126 -2.25 -2.38 -16.88
CA LEU A 126 -1.46 -1.61 -15.92
C LEU A 126 -1.44 -0.12 -16.27
N GLU A 127 -1.32 0.21 -17.56
CA GLU A 127 -1.37 1.60 -18.03
C GLU A 127 -2.75 2.23 -17.78
N ALA A 128 -3.83 1.52 -18.10
CA ALA A 128 -5.20 1.97 -17.84
C ALA A 128 -5.46 2.16 -16.33
N PHE A 129 -4.97 1.24 -15.52
CA PHE A 129 -5.08 1.32 -14.07
C PHE A 129 -4.32 2.52 -13.49
N ALA A 130 -3.11 2.81 -13.98
CA ALA A 130 -2.34 3.98 -13.57
C ALA A 130 -3.11 5.28 -13.83
N VAL A 131 -3.67 5.43 -15.04
CA VAL A 131 -4.49 6.61 -15.39
C VAL A 131 -5.71 6.71 -14.49
N LEU A 132 -6.41 5.60 -14.25
CA LEU A 132 -7.59 5.58 -13.37
C LEU A 132 -7.24 6.01 -11.94
N ALA A 133 -6.13 5.52 -11.40
CA ALA A 133 -5.66 5.88 -10.06
C ALA A 133 -5.27 7.37 -9.97
N GLU A 134 -4.62 7.93 -10.99
CA GLU A 134 -4.29 9.35 -11.06
C GLU A 134 -5.53 10.25 -11.18
N VAL A 135 -6.49 9.88 -12.03
CA VAL A 135 -7.77 10.59 -12.12
C VAL A 135 -8.52 10.54 -10.79
N LEU A 136 -8.56 9.36 -10.15
CA LEU A 136 -9.18 9.21 -8.84
C LEU A 136 -8.47 10.06 -7.78
N ALA A 137 -7.14 10.18 -7.82
CA ALA A 137 -6.39 11.05 -6.92
C ALA A 137 -6.83 12.51 -7.05
N VAL A 138 -7.00 13.01 -8.27
CA VAL A 138 -7.49 14.39 -8.53
C VAL A 138 -8.93 14.56 -8.05
N VAL A 139 -9.81 13.60 -8.33
CA VAL A 139 -11.22 13.63 -7.89
C VAL A 139 -11.32 13.64 -6.37
N VAL A 140 -10.57 12.77 -5.68
CA VAL A 140 -10.52 12.71 -4.21
C VAL A 140 -10.02 14.03 -3.63
N LEU A 141 -8.99 14.61 -4.23
CA LEU A 141 -8.45 15.90 -3.79
C LEU A 141 -9.50 17.01 -3.92
N ILE A 142 -10.10 17.18 -5.10
CA ILE A 142 -11.12 18.21 -5.33
C ILE A 142 -12.34 17.97 -4.43
N GLY A 143 -12.80 16.73 -4.34
CA GLY A 143 -13.94 16.32 -3.52
C GLY A 143 -13.71 16.58 -2.03
N SER A 144 -12.47 16.46 -1.54
CA SER A 144 -12.14 16.73 -0.14
C SER A 144 -12.27 18.21 0.25
N PHE A 145 -12.12 19.13 -0.72
CA PHE A 145 -12.32 20.56 -0.53
C PHE A 145 -13.76 21.00 -0.83
N ALA A 146 -14.50 20.22 -1.62
CA ALA A 146 -15.90 20.48 -1.93
C ALA A 146 -16.79 20.20 -0.72
N GLY A 147 -17.61 21.17 -0.31
CA GLY A 147 -18.58 21.01 0.79
C GLY A 147 -17.96 20.96 2.19
N ALA A 148 -16.71 21.39 2.36
CA ALA A 148 -16.10 21.52 3.66
C ALA A 148 -16.10 22.99 4.11
N GLU A 149 -16.75 23.27 5.24
CA GLU A 149 -16.88 24.61 5.82
C GLU A 149 -16.08 24.75 7.11
N GLY A 150 -15.64 25.96 7.42
CA GLY A 150 -14.93 26.30 8.65
C GLY A 150 -13.69 25.43 8.92
N SER A 151 -13.55 24.99 10.17
CA SER A 151 -12.42 24.19 10.65
C SER A 151 -12.35 22.79 10.03
N GLN A 152 -13.47 22.22 9.56
CA GLN A 152 -13.48 20.90 8.91
C GLN A 152 -12.79 20.91 7.55
N ARG A 153 -12.68 22.08 6.89
CA ARG A 153 -12.05 22.23 5.58
C ARG A 153 -10.58 21.84 5.58
N ILE A 154 -9.85 22.23 6.62
CA ILE A 154 -8.42 21.92 6.75
C ILE A 154 -8.24 20.41 6.97
N ALA A 155 -8.98 19.83 7.92
CA ALA A 155 -8.88 18.40 8.23
C ALA A 155 -9.24 17.52 7.01
N ARG A 156 -10.36 17.82 6.33
CA ARG A 156 -10.77 17.10 5.12
C ARG A 156 -9.77 17.30 3.99
N GLY A 157 -9.29 18.52 3.76
CA GLY A 157 -8.27 18.80 2.74
C GLY A 157 -6.96 18.05 2.98
N CYS A 158 -6.49 17.96 4.22
CA CYS A 158 -5.32 17.16 4.59
C CYS A 158 -5.54 15.67 4.33
N ALA A 159 -6.71 15.13 4.71
CA ALA A 159 -7.06 13.74 4.44
C ALA A 159 -7.15 13.44 2.93
N GLY A 160 -7.77 14.33 2.16
CA GLY A 160 -7.84 14.23 0.70
C GLY A 160 -6.47 14.31 0.04
N LEU A 161 -5.58 15.18 0.52
CA LEU A 161 -4.20 15.27 0.06
C LEU A 161 -3.42 13.97 0.33
N ALA A 162 -3.55 13.41 1.53
CA ALA A 162 -2.92 12.14 1.89
C ALA A 162 -3.43 10.99 1.01
N ALA A 163 -4.75 10.90 0.80
CA ALA A 163 -5.35 9.89 -0.06
C ALA A 163 -4.95 10.05 -1.54
N ALA A 164 -4.93 11.28 -2.05
CA ALA A 164 -4.48 11.57 -3.41
C ALA A 164 -3.00 11.21 -3.60
N PHE A 165 -2.15 11.52 -2.61
CA PHE A 165 -0.75 11.13 -2.64
C PHE A 165 -0.58 9.60 -2.62
N PHE A 166 -1.36 8.89 -1.81
CA PHE A 166 -1.36 7.42 -1.80
C PHE A 166 -1.74 6.85 -3.17
N LEU A 167 -2.84 7.32 -3.76
CA LEU A 167 -3.29 6.90 -5.09
C LEU A 167 -2.27 7.21 -6.19
N PHE A 168 -1.58 8.35 -6.09
CA PHE A 168 -0.50 8.71 -6.99
C PHE A 168 0.66 7.72 -6.91
N LEU A 169 1.09 7.33 -5.71
CA LEU A 169 2.11 6.29 -5.55
C LEU A 169 1.62 4.91 -6.02
N TYR A 170 0.33 4.62 -5.89
CA TYR A 170 -0.26 3.38 -6.37
C TYR A 170 -0.25 3.28 -7.90
N ALA A 171 -0.51 4.40 -8.58
CA ALA A 171 -0.31 4.53 -10.02
C ALA A 171 1.15 4.24 -10.42
N ARG A 172 2.14 4.66 -9.60
CA ARG A 172 3.56 4.37 -9.86
C ARG A 172 3.88 2.88 -9.81
N CYS A 173 3.28 2.13 -8.89
CA CYS A 173 3.41 0.68 -8.86
C CYS A 173 2.92 0.03 -10.17
N ALA A 174 1.89 0.60 -10.81
CA ALA A 174 1.37 0.09 -12.07
C ALA A 174 2.24 0.48 -13.27
N LEU A 175 2.80 1.68 -13.29
CA LEU A 175 3.73 2.12 -14.34
C LEU A 175 5.08 1.38 -14.29
N HIS A 176 5.46 0.90 -13.10
CA HIS A 176 6.68 0.14 -12.80
C HIS A 176 6.35 -1.16 -12.03
N PRO A 177 5.78 -2.18 -12.71
CA PRO A 177 5.29 -3.41 -12.06
C PRO A 177 6.37 -4.20 -11.29
N SER A 178 7.64 -3.97 -11.61
CA SER A 178 8.78 -4.53 -10.87
C SER A 178 8.81 -4.09 -9.39
N LEU A 179 8.18 -2.96 -9.04
CA LEU A 179 8.05 -2.49 -7.64
C LEU A 179 7.17 -3.41 -6.79
N ALA A 180 6.27 -4.16 -7.44
CA ALA A 180 5.38 -5.13 -6.81
C ALA A 180 5.81 -6.58 -7.13
N SER A 181 7.06 -6.79 -7.56
CA SER A 181 7.59 -8.09 -8.00
C SER A 181 6.78 -8.73 -9.13
N THR A 182 6.23 -7.89 -10.02
CA THR A 182 5.43 -8.34 -11.14
C THR A 182 6.21 -8.20 -12.44
N ASP A 183 6.28 -9.30 -13.19
CA ASP A 183 6.88 -9.35 -14.52
C ASP A 183 5.78 -9.38 -15.59
N VAL A 184 5.97 -8.62 -16.67
CA VAL A 184 5.01 -8.54 -17.78
C VAL A 184 5.51 -9.42 -18.92
N ARG A 185 4.88 -10.58 -19.11
CA ARG A 185 5.23 -11.58 -20.14
C ARG A 185 3.98 -12.16 -20.79
N ASP A 186 4.08 -12.38 -22.09
CA ASP A 186 3.04 -13.06 -22.87
C ASP A 186 2.92 -14.55 -22.49
N GLY A 187 1.79 -15.15 -22.85
CA GLY A 187 1.58 -16.60 -22.75
C GLY A 187 0.85 -17.08 -21.50
N ASN A 188 0.29 -16.18 -20.69
CA ASN A 188 -0.61 -16.54 -19.60
C ASN A 188 -1.97 -17.01 -20.15
N THR A 189 -2.55 -18.02 -19.54
CA THR A 189 -3.98 -18.33 -19.73
C THR A 189 -4.86 -17.26 -19.07
N ALA A 190 -6.13 -17.15 -19.48
CA ALA A 190 -7.05 -16.17 -18.91
C ALA A 190 -7.20 -16.28 -17.37
N GLY A 191 -7.15 -17.51 -16.83
CA GLY A 191 -7.19 -17.74 -15.38
C GLY A 191 -5.91 -17.27 -14.68
N GLU A 192 -4.74 -17.55 -15.26
CA GLU A 192 -3.46 -17.07 -14.75
C GLU A 192 -3.35 -15.55 -14.80
N GLU A 193 -3.92 -14.93 -15.84
CA GLU A 193 -3.98 -13.48 -15.98
C GLU A 193 -4.85 -12.84 -14.89
N ALA A 194 -6.05 -13.38 -14.64
CA ALA A 194 -6.92 -12.89 -13.58
C ALA A 194 -6.24 -12.98 -12.19
N LEU A 195 -5.57 -14.10 -11.92
CA LEU A 195 -4.79 -14.27 -10.67
C LEU A 195 -3.59 -13.32 -10.62
N GLY A 196 -2.93 -13.08 -11.75
CA GLY A 196 -1.85 -12.11 -11.88
C GLY A 196 -2.32 -10.69 -11.55
N VAL A 197 -3.49 -10.29 -12.07
CA VAL A 197 -4.09 -8.97 -11.84
C VAL A 197 -4.43 -8.79 -10.36
N ALA A 198 -5.15 -9.76 -9.78
CA ALA A 198 -5.51 -9.72 -8.36
C ALA A 198 -4.27 -9.65 -7.46
N SER A 199 -3.26 -10.48 -7.75
CA SER A 199 -1.99 -10.50 -7.01
C SER A 199 -1.25 -9.16 -7.11
N PHE A 200 -1.20 -8.57 -8.31
CA PHE A 200 -0.55 -7.28 -8.54
C PHE A 200 -1.22 -6.18 -7.72
N LEU A 201 -2.55 -6.04 -7.79
CA LEU A 201 -3.29 -5.00 -7.06
C LEU A 201 -3.01 -5.08 -5.56
N ILE A 202 -3.09 -6.28 -4.99
CA ILE A 202 -2.92 -6.47 -3.55
C ILE A 202 -1.47 -6.23 -3.13
N LYS A 203 -0.48 -6.67 -3.92
CA LYS A 203 0.95 -6.39 -3.67
C LYS A 203 1.27 -4.93 -3.79
N ALA A 204 0.80 -4.26 -4.84
CA ALA A 204 1.06 -2.86 -5.06
C ALA A 204 0.44 -1.99 -3.95
N ALA A 205 -0.77 -2.31 -3.46
CA ALA A 205 -1.37 -1.64 -2.31
C ALA A 205 -0.57 -1.92 -1.02
N SER A 206 -0.15 -3.17 -0.83
CA SER A 206 0.61 -3.58 0.36
C SER A 206 2.01 -2.97 0.41
N ARG A 207 2.63 -2.73 -0.76
CA ARG A 207 3.92 -2.03 -0.87
C ARG A 207 3.85 -0.61 -0.33
N LEU A 208 2.67 0.00 -0.33
CA LEU A 208 2.41 1.35 0.19
C LEU A 208 2.03 1.38 1.66
N ALA A 209 1.97 0.24 2.36
CA ALA A 209 1.67 0.20 3.79
C ALA A 209 2.56 1.14 4.64
N PRO A 210 3.88 1.29 4.38
CA PRO A 210 4.72 2.26 5.11
C PRO A 210 4.29 3.72 4.92
N VAL A 211 3.73 4.07 3.75
CA VAL A 211 3.21 5.41 3.48
C VAL A 211 1.94 5.66 4.27
N GLY A 212 1.02 4.69 4.27
CA GLY A 212 -0.20 4.77 5.09
C GLY A 212 0.10 4.87 6.58
N PHE A 213 1.08 4.10 7.07
CA PHE A 213 1.60 4.17 8.42
C PHE A 213 2.15 5.55 8.76
N GLY A 214 3.10 6.06 7.95
CA GLY A 214 3.73 7.36 8.19
C GLY A 214 2.74 8.53 8.15
N LEU A 215 1.93 8.62 7.09
CA LEU A 215 0.94 9.69 6.94
C LEU A 215 -0.12 9.65 8.03
N GLY A 216 -0.65 8.46 8.34
CA GLY A 216 -1.68 8.29 9.35
C GLY A 216 -1.17 8.62 10.76
N ALA A 217 0.06 8.23 11.11
CA ALA A 217 0.64 8.54 12.41
C ALA A 217 0.88 10.06 12.58
N ILE A 218 1.40 10.73 11.55
CA ILE A 218 1.57 12.19 11.54
C ILE A 218 0.22 12.90 11.65
N ALA A 219 -0.76 12.50 10.83
CA ALA A 219 -2.10 13.07 10.85
C ALA A 219 -2.79 12.86 12.21
N GLY A 220 -2.60 11.69 12.83
CA GLY A 220 -3.06 11.38 14.18
C GLY A 220 -2.46 12.32 15.22
N CYS A 221 -1.13 12.56 15.19
CA CYS A 221 -0.48 13.53 16.07
C CYS A 221 -1.07 14.94 15.93
N ILE A 222 -1.24 15.39 14.68
CA ILE A 222 -1.81 16.70 14.39
C ILE A 222 -3.25 16.78 14.89
N ALA A 223 -4.07 15.74 14.67
CA ALA A 223 -5.45 15.70 15.15
C ALA A 223 -5.55 15.72 16.67
N ILE A 224 -4.65 15.02 17.40
CA ILE A 224 -4.58 15.09 18.87
C ILE A 224 -4.23 16.52 19.31
N LEU A 225 -3.20 17.12 18.72
CA LEU A 225 -2.76 18.49 19.03
C LEU A 225 -3.87 19.52 18.77
N VAL A 226 -4.51 19.46 17.60
CA VAL A 226 -5.61 20.37 17.26
C VAL A 226 -6.84 20.10 18.14
N GLY A 227 -7.08 18.85 18.53
CA GLY A 227 -8.14 18.44 19.44
C GLY A 227 -7.99 18.96 20.88
N LEU A 228 -6.79 19.37 21.30
CA LEU A 228 -6.58 20.00 22.61
C LEU A 228 -7.26 21.37 22.73
N PHE A 229 -7.32 22.15 21.66
CA PHE A 229 -7.93 23.49 21.70
C PHE A 229 -9.42 23.47 22.05
N PRO A 230 -10.30 22.76 21.31
CA PRO A 230 -11.72 22.68 21.66
C PRO A 230 -11.94 21.96 22.99
N LEU A 231 -11.07 21.02 23.37
CA LEU A 231 -11.13 20.37 24.68
C LEU A 231 -10.93 21.37 25.82
N ILE A 232 -9.95 22.27 25.70
CA ILE A 232 -9.66 23.27 26.73
C ILE A 232 -10.78 24.31 26.80
N ASP A 233 -11.30 24.76 25.65
CA ASP A 233 -12.29 25.82 25.53
C ASP A 233 -13.71 25.35 25.91
N THR A 234 -14.15 24.23 25.32
CA THR A 234 -15.54 23.77 25.36
C THR A 234 -15.75 22.39 25.99
N GLY A 235 -14.67 21.65 26.28
CA GLY A 235 -14.74 20.26 26.76
C GLY A 235 -14.99 19.21 25.67
N VAL A 236 -15.10 19.61 24.40
CA VAL A 236 -15.29 18.70 23.27
C VAL A 236 -14.00 17.92 22.98
N HIS A 237 -14.07 16.59 23.04
CA HIS A 237 -12.90 15.69 22.93
C HIS A 237 -12.88 14.83 21.65
N GLU A 238 -13.93 14.85 20.82
CA GLU A 238 -14.07 13.94 19.68
C GLU A 238 -12.90 14.01 18.69
N LEU A 239 -12.40 15.22 18.39
CA LEU A 239 -11.31 15.40 17.43
C LEU A 239 -10.01 14.79 17.94
N GLY A 240 -9.65 15.02 19.19
CA GLY A 240 -8.41 14.47 19.75
C GLY A 240 -8.48 12.95 19.90
N GLU A 241 -9.63 12.43 20.32
CA GLU A 241 -9.88 10.99 20.37
C GLU A 241 -9.81 10.34 18.98
N SER A 242 -10.38 10.99 17.94
CA SER A 242 -10.25 10.53 16.56
C SER A 242 -8.78 10.49 16.10
N GLY A 243 -7.95 11.41 16.58
CA GLY A 243 -6.51 11.43 16.32
C GLY A 243 -5.77 10.26 16.97
N VAL A 244 -6.16 9.86 18.19
CA VAL A 244 -5.64 8.66 18.85
C VAL A 244 -6.01 7.40 18.06
N TYR A 245 -7.27 7.26 17.65
CA TYR A 245 -7.70 6.11 16.84
C TYR A 245 -7.02 6.08 15.47
N LEU A 246 -6.77 7.23 14.85
CA LEU A 246 -6.05 7.31 13.58
C LEU A 246 -4.58 6.88 13.73
N ALA A 247 -3.89 7.30 14.79
CA ALA A 247 -2.52 6.86 15.08
C ALA A 247 -2.46 5.35 15.32
N LEU A 248 -3.40 4.81 16.11
CA LEU A 248 -3.51 3.35 16.34
C LEU A 248 -3.80 2.58 15.06
N GLY A 249 -4.84 2.99 14.31
CA GLY A 249 -5.25 2.34 13.08
C GLY A 249 -4.14 2.35 12.02
N SER A 250 -3.42 3.47 11.89
CA SER A 250 -2.29 3.57 10.97
C SER A 250 -1.08 2.73 11.40
N GLY A 251 -0.80 2.63 12.71
CA GLY A 251 0.19 1.69 13.25
C GLY A 251 -0.16 0.21 13.00
N MET A 252 -1.44 -0.12 12.84
CA MET A 252 -1.89 -1.48 12.49
C MET A 252 -1.85 -1.78 10.99
N LEU A 253 -1.72 -0.76 10.12
CA LEU A 253 -1.75 -0.96 8.67
C LEU A 253 -0.69 -1.94 8.13
N PRO A 254 0.58 -1.91 8.59
CA PRO A 254 1.58 -2.87 8.11
C PRO A 254 1.21 -4.33 8.45
N LEU A 255 0.68 -4.58 9.64
CA LEU A 255 0.19 -5.90 10.04
C LEU A 255 -1.01 -6.33 9.17
N ALA A 256 -2.00 -5.45 9.02
CA ALA A 256 -3.17 -5.73 8.20
C ALA A 256 -2.78 -6.05 6.76
N SER A 257 -1.87 -5.26 6.18
CA SER A 257 -1.32 -5.46 4.84
C SER A 257 -0.61 -6.80 4.69
N TYR A 258 0.23 -7.19 5.66
CA TYR A 258 0.88 -8.49 5.66
C TYR A 258 -0.13 -9.64 5.69
N LEU A 259 -1.14 -9.57 6.57
CA LEU A 259 -2.16 -10.61 6.66
C LEU A 259 -2.97 -10.71 5.35
N THR A 260 -3.37 -9.57 4.78
CA THR A 260 -4.05 -9.54 3.48
C THR A 260 -3.20 -10.20 2.40
N LEU A 261 -1.89 -9.94 2.34
CA LEU A 261 -0.99 -10.62 1.41
C LEU A 261 -0.95 -12.12 1.64
N ALA A 262 -0.75 -12.56 2.88
CA ALA A 262 -0.65 -13.97 3.23
C ALA A 262 -1.92 -14.75 2.83
N PHE A 263 -3.10 -14.23 3.18
CA PHE A 263 -4.37 -14.86 2.82
C PHE A 263 -4.64 -14.83 1.30
N THR A 264 -4.31 -13.73 0.64
CA THR A 264 -4.44 -13.64 -0.82
C THR A 264 -3.56 -14.65 -1.52
N HIS A 265 -2.30 -14.79 -1.09
CA HIS A 265 -1.37 -15.74 -1.66
C HIS A 265 -1.85 -17.18 -1.46
N LEU A 266 -2.35 -17.52 -0.27
CA LEU A 266 -2.96 -18.82 -0.01
C LEU A 266 -4.15 -19.08 -0.95
N GLY A 267 -5.01 -18.08 -1.17
CA GLY A 267 -6.13 -18.17 -2.10
C GLY A 267 -5.68 -18.37 -3.56
N VAL A 268 -4.64 -17.65 -3.99
CA VAL A 268 -4.07 -17.79 -5.34
C VAL A 268 -3.44 -19.17 -5.55
N GLU A 269 -2.72 -19.69 -4.56
CA GLU A 269 -2.15 -21.04 -4.61
C GLU A 269 -3.22 -22.12 -4.67
N LEU A 270 -4.28 -21.98 -3.86
CA LEU A 270 -5.43 -22.87 -3.91
C LEU A 270 -6.11 -22.83 -5.28
N ALA A 271 -6.35 -21.65 -5.84
CA ALA A 271 -6.94 -21.49 -7.16
C ALA A 271 -6.07 -22.13 -8.26
N ARG A 272 -4.75 -21.95 -8.21
CA ARG A 272 -3.81 -22.60 -9.14
C ARG A 272 -3.84 -24.12 -9.03
N ALA A 273 -3.84 -24.67 -7.81
CA ALA A 273 -3.91 -26.10 -7.58
C ALA A 273 -5.19 -26.72 -8.18
N ILE A 274 -6.33 -26.02 -8.04
CA ILE A 274 -7.60 -26.43 -8.65
C ILE A 274 -7.51 -26.41 -10.18
N LEU A 275 -6.97 -25.33 -10.77
CA LEU A 275 -6.85 -25.18 -12.22
C LEU A 275 -5.88 -26.19 -12.85
N ASP A 276 -4.85 -26.63 -12.13
CA ASP A 276 -3.88 -27.62 -12.61
C ASP A 276 -4.36 -29.08 -12.51
N THR A 277 -5.36 -29.35 -11.67
CA THR A 277 -5.83 -30.72 -11.43
C THR A 277 -6.35 -31.42 -12.70
N PRO A 278 -7.22 -30.81 -13.54
CA PRO A 278 -7.68 -31.44 -14.78
C PRO A 278 -6.56 -31.76 -15.77
N ARG A 279 -5.55 -30.88 -15.86
CA ARG A 279 -4.39 -31.08 -16.73
C ARG A 279 -3.62 -32.32 -16.32
N ARG A 280 -3.33 -32.46 -15.03
CA ARG A 280 -2.62 -33.63 -14.48
C ARG A 280 -3.36 -34.94 -14.74
N ILE A 281 -4.69 -34.94 -14.63
CA ILE A 281 -5.52 -36.13 -14.94
C ILE A 281 -5.43 -36.48 -16.43
N SER A 282 -5.48 -35.47 -17.32
CA SER A 282 -5.38 -35.71 -18.76
C SER A 282 -4.02 -36.27 -19.19
N ASP A 283 -2.93 -35.84 -18.55
CA ASP A 283 -1.57 -36.32 -18.84
C ASP A 283 -1.35 -37.77 -18.36
N LEU A 284 -1.95 -38.13 -17.22
CA LEU A 284 -1.95 -39.50 -16.73
C LEU A 284 -2.71 -40.44 -17.68
N GLY A 285 -3.88 -40.01 -18.18
CA GLY A 285 -4.65 -40.76 -19.16
C GLY A 285 -3.86 -41.04 -20.45
N ARG A 286 -3.21 -40.02 -21.02
CA ARG A 286 -2.34 -40.17 -22.21
C ARG A 286 -1.13 -41.06 -21.97
N SER A 287 -0.57 -41.01 -20.76
CA SER A 287 0.59 -41.84 -20.40
C SER A 287 0.21 -43.33 -20.24
N ALA A 288 -1.03 -43.62 -19.84
CA ALA A 288 -1.55 -44.98 -19.79
C ALA A 288 -1.83 -45.54 -21.19
N GLU A 289 -2.40 -44.74 -22.09
CA GLU A 289 -2.69 -45.14 -23.47
C GLU A 289 -1.40 -45.47 -24.27
N LYS A 290 -0.32 -44.71 -24.05
CA LYS A 290 0.98 -44.99 -24.71
C LYS A 290 1.67 -46.28 -24.26
N LYS A 291 1.22 -46.90 -23.17
CA LYS A 291 1.84 -48.12 -22.61
C LYS A 291 1.06 -49.39 -22.90
N GLY A 292 -0.19 -49.30 -23.36
CA GLY A 292 -1.02 -50.43 -23.77
C GLY A 292 -0.84 -50.73 -25.25
#